data_AF-A0A970F6G2-F1
#
_entry.id   AF-A0A970F6G2-F1
#
_cell.length_a   1.000
_cell.length_b   1.000
_cell.length_c   1.000
_cell.angle_alpha   90.00
_cell.angle_beta   90.00
_cell.angle_gamma   90.00
#
_symmetry.space_group_name_H-M   'P 1'
#
loop_
_entity.id
_entity.type
_entity.pdbx_description
1 polymer ?
#
loop_
_entity_poly.entity_id
_entity_poly.type
_entity_poly.pdbx_seq_one_letter_code
_entity_poly.pdbx_strand_id
1 'polypeptide(L)'
;MKEHLPAIKINRSESTYLMWLDIRLLNLSMDQLQEHLIHIGKVAIMDGRIYGGNGAHFLRLNVGCSKEKQLDGLNRLKMSLACTEE
;
A
#
# COMPACT_ATOMS: atom_id res chain seq x y z
N MET A 1 -8.55 9.12 -0.55
CA MET A 1 -8.19 7.67 -0.45
C MET A 1 -9.43 6.78 -0.29
N LYS A 2 -10.35 7.02 0.67
CA LYS A 2 -11.59 6.22 0.81
C LYS A 2 -12.45 6.11 -0.46
N GLU A 3 -12.47 7.15 -1.29
CA GLU A 3 -13.29 7.19 -2.52
C GLU A 3 -12.58 6.60 -3.74
N HIS A 4 -11.27 6.32 -3.68
CA HIS A 4 -10.50 5.88 -4.84
C HIS A 4 -9.98 4.44 -4.75
N LEU A 5 -9.95 3.85 -3.55
CA LEU A 5 -9.44 2.50 -3.28
C LEU A 5 -10.24 1.86 -2.13
N PRO A 6 -11.47 1.39 -2.36
CA PRO A 6 -12.32 0.78 -1.32
C PRO A 6 -11.74 -0.53 -0.76
N ALA A 7 -10.88 -1.21 -1.54
CA ALA A 7 -10.22 -2.46 -1.17
C ALA A 7 -9.00 -2.29 -0.23
N ILE A 8 -8.51 -1.07 -0.01
CA ILE A 8 -7.42 -0.83 0.96
C ILE A 8 -7.98 -0.10 2.18
N LYS A 9 -7.96 -0.75 3.34
CA LYS A 9 -8.27 -0.09 4.61
C LYS A 9 -7.00 0.51 5.19
N ILE A 10 -6.99 1.83 5.33
CA ILE A 10 -5.86 2.53 5.94
C ILE A 10 -6.08 2.53 7.44
N ASN A 11 -5.17 1.87 8.17
CA ASN A 11 -5.13 1.98 9.60
C ASN A 11 -4.21 3.15 9.96
N ARG A 12 -4.84 4.30 10.23
CA ARG A 12 -4.12 5.52 10.57
C ARG A 12 -3.61 5.36 12.01
N SER A 13 -2.28 5.28 12.17
CA SER A 13 -1.70 5.29 13.51
C SER A 13 -1.89 6.67 14.12
N GLU A 14 -2.27 6.73 15.40
CA GLU A 14 -2.42 7.98 16.17
C GLU A 14 -1.07 8.60 16.56
N SER A 15 0.03 7.93 16.26
CA SER A 15 1.38 8.42 16.47
C SER A 15 2.32 7.86 15.41
N THR A 16 3.24 8.69 14.92
CA THR A 16 4.22 8.45 13.83
C THR A 16 3.75 8.76 12.39
N TYR A 17 4.75 8.93 11.52
CA TYR A 17 4.61 9.16 10.08
C TYR A 17 4.51 7.85 9.27
N LEU A 18 4.25 6.72 9.93
CA LEU A 18 4.11 5.41 9.30
C LEU A 18 2.64 4.99 9.32
N MET A 19 2.09 4.72 8.14
CA MET A 19 0.74 4.19 7.99
C MET A 19 0.78 2.70 7.65
N TRP A 20 -0.17 1.95 8.19
CA TRP A 20 -0.38 0.55 7.83
C TRP A 20 -1.57 0.46 6.86
N LEU A 21 -1.33 -0.14 5.71
CA LEU A 21 -2.34 -0.40 4.69
C LEU A 21 -2.76 -1.86 4.80
N ASP A 22 -4.02 -2.10 5.13
CA ASP A 22 -4.62 -3.42 5.16
C ASP A 22 -4.99 -3.84 3.73
N ILE A 23 -4.41 -4.97 3.32
CA ILE A 23 -4.57 -5.51 1.97
C ILE A 23 -5.44 -6.77 1.95
N ARG A 24 -6.14 -7.12 3.05
CA ARG A 24 -6.92 -8.37 3.12
C ARG A 24 -8.08 -8.44 2.14
N LEU A 25 -8.57 -7.28 1.70
CA LEU A 25 -9.65 -7.18 0.71
C LEU A 25 -9.12 -7.15 -0.73
N LEU A 26 -7.82 -6.95 -0.91
CA LEU A 26 -7.14 -7.26 -2.17
C LEU A 26 -6.91 -8.75 -2.13
N ASN A 27 -7.66 -9.51 -2.92
CA ASN A 27 -7.59 -10.97 -2.98
C ASN A 27 -6.28 -11.44 -3.67
N LEU A 28 -5.15 -10.87 -3.26
CA LEU A 28 -3.81 -10.99 -3.82
C LEU A 28 -2.84 -11.47 -2.77
N SER A 29 -1.86 -12.25 -3.21
CA SER A 29 -0.71 -12.58 -2.36
C SER A 29 0.21 -11.36 -2.18
N MET A 30 0.93 -11.31 -1.05
CA MET A 30 1.91 -10.25 -0.80
C MET A 30 2.99 -10.20 -1.89
N ASP A 31 3.36 -11.35 -2.45
CA ASP A 31 4.35 -11.46 -3.52
C ASP A 31 3.88 -10.77 -4.81
N GLN A 32 2.67 -11.12 -5.28
CA GLN A 32 2.05 -10.47 -6.43
C GLN A 32 1.89 -8.97 -6.21
N LEU A 33 1.50 -8.56 -5.00
CA LEU A 33 1.34 -7.15 -4.69
C LEU A 33 2.68 -6.41 -4.74
N GLN A 34 3.75 -6.98 -4.18
CA GLN A 34 5.09 -6.40 -4.27
C GLN A 34 5.58 -6.31 -5.71
N GLU A 35 5.34 -7.34 -6.52
CA GLU A 35 5.67 -7.33 -7.94
C GLU A 35 4.93 -6.22 -8.69
N HIS A 36 3.62 -6.07 -8.46
CA HIS A 36 2.82 -5.00 -9.08
C HIS A 36 3.27 -3.60 -8.64
N LEU A 37 3.57 -3.43 -7.35
CA LEU A 37 4.06 -2.17 -6.80
C LEU A 37 5.38 -1.74 -7.46
N ILE A 38 6.31 -2.67 -7.64
CA ILE A 38 7.64 -2.41 -8.20
C ILE A 38 7.57 -2.26 -9.73
N HIS A 39 6.95 -3.21 -10.43
CA HIS A 39 6.97 -3.27 -11.89
C HIS A 39 5.97 -2.33 -12.55
N ILE A 40 4.77 -2.19 -11.98
CA ILE A 40 3.70 -1.36 -12.55
C ILE A 40 3.72 0.03 -11.91
N GLY A 41 3.58 0.07 -10.58
CA GLY A 41 3.53 1.31 -9.82
C GLY A 41 4.86 2.05 -9.76
N LYS A 42 5.99 1.36 -9.98
CA LYS A 42 7.34 1.91 -9.76
C LYS A 42 7.44 2.58 -8.38
N VAL A 43 6.85 1.94 -7.37
CA VAL A 43 6.86 2.36 -5.98
C VAL A 43 7.34 1.22 -5.09
N ALA A 44 8.22 1.55 -4.16
CA ALA A 44 8.65 0.61 -3.14
C ALA A 44 7.87 0.90 -1.86
N ILE A 45 6.94 0.00 -1.49
CA ILE A 45 6.21 0.04 -0.23
C ILE A 45 6.66 -1.14 0.62
N MET A 46 6.96 -0.87 1.89
CA MET A 46 7.55 -1.86 2.77
C MET A 46 6.59 -3.03 3.02
N ASP A 47 7.10 -4.25 2.85
CA ASP A 47 6.41 -5.49 3.15
C ASP A 47 6.18 -5.63 4.67
N GLY A 48 4.93 -5.86 5.06
CA GLY A 48 4.57 -6.09 6.45
C GLY A 48 5.06 -7.44 7.00
N ARG A 49 5.35 -8.43 6.15
CA ARG A 49 5.88 -9.76 6.55
C ARG A 49 7.15 -9.64 7.38
N ILE A 50 7.95 -8.60 7.15
CA ILE A 50 9.19 -8.31 7.89
C ILE A 50 8.92 -8.12 9.40
N TYR A 51 7.72 -7.69 9.78
CA TYR A 51 7.34 -7.47 11.18
C TYR A 51 6.77 -8.73 11.87
N GLY A 52 6.63 -9.83 11.13
CA GLY A 52 6.06 -11.08 11.64
C GLY A 52 4.56 -10.98 12.00
N GLY A 53 4.04 -12.03 12.63
CA GLY A 53 2.64 -12.12 13.05
C GLY A 53 1.66 -11.91 11.88
N ASN A 54 0.73 -10.97 12.05
CA ASN A 54 -0.26 -10.64 11.02
C ASN A 54 0.28 -9.74 9.89
N GLY A 55 1.58 -9.44 9.87
CA GLY A 55 2.21 -8.53 8.91
C GLY A 55 2.05 -8.95 7.45
N ALA A 56 1.81 -10.22 7.15
CA ALA A 56 1.51 -10.71 5.80
C ALA A 56 0.26 -10.09 5.16
N HIS A 57 -0.59 -9.44 5.96
CA HIS A 57 -1.82 -8.80 5.53
C HIS A 57 -1.73 -7.28 5.48
N PHE A 58 -0.55 -6.72 5.72
CA PHE A 58 -0.37 -5.27 5.77
C PHE A 58 0.86 -4.81 5.00
N LEU A 59 0.78 -3.61 4.44
CA LEU A 59 1.92 -2.87 3.93
C LEU A 59 2.21 -1.68 4.83
N ARG A 60 3.47 -1.26 4.91
CA ARG A 60 3.88 -0.09 5.69
C ARG A 60 4.31 1.05 4.77
N LEU A 61 3.52 2.12 4.77
CA LEU A 61 3.74 3.31 3.96
C LEU A 61 4.32 4.44 4.82
N ASN A 62 5.43 5.04 4.35
CA ASN A 62 5.98 6.25 4.96
C ASN A 62 5.29 7.49 4.37
N VAL A 63 4.60 8.25 5.23
CA VAL A 63 3.94 9.51 4.87
C VAL A 63 4.70 10.74 5.41
N GLY A 64 5.89 10.56 5.97
CA GLY A 64 6.78 11.63 6.43
C GLY A 64 7.52 12.32 5.28
N CYS A 65 6.84 12.56 4.15
CA CYS A 65 7.39 13.18 2.94
C CYS A 65 6.55 14.39 2.53
N SER A 66 7.07 15.23 1.64
CA SER A 66 6.35 16.36 1.05
C SER A 66 5.01 15.92 0.43
N LYS A 67 4.00 16.80 0.46
CA LYS A 67 2.65 16.51 -0.06
C LYS A 67 2.67 16.04 -1.51
N GLU A 68 3.51 16.62 -2.37
CA GLU A 68 3.65 16.20 -3.76
C GLU A 68 4.09 14.73 -3.88
N LYS A 69 5.09 14.31 -3.08
CA LYS A 69 5.58 12.93 -3.09
C LYS A 69 4.54 11.95 -2.53
N GLN A 70 3.77 12.36 -1.53
CA GLN A 70 2.65 11.56 -1.03
C GLN A 70 1.58 11.34 -2.11
N LEU A 71 1.25 12.40 -2.87
CA LEU A 71 0.25 12.34 -3.92
C LEU A 71 0.72 11.49 -5.11
N ASP A 72 1.98 11.65 -5.54
CA ASP A 72 2.60 10.81 -6.57
C ASP A 72 2.62 9.34 -6.15
N GLY A 73 3.05 9.04 -4.92
CA GLY A 73 3.04 7.67 -4.39
C GLY A 73 1.63 7.07 -4.34
N LEU A 74 0.61 7.86 -3.98
CA LEU A 74 -0.78 7.40 -4.00
C LEU A 74 -1.29 7.12 -5.41
N ASN A 75 -0.98 7.99 -6.38
CA ASN A 75 -1.37 7.78 -7.77
C ASN A 75 -0.74 6.51 -8.35
N ARG A 76 0.55 6.30 -8.07
CA ARG A 76 1.29 5.10 -8.49
C ARG A 76 0.77 3.82 -7.82
N LEU A 77 0.47 3.88 -6.53
CA LEU A 77 -0.21 2.79 -5.82
C LEU A 77 -1.54 2.46 -6.50
N LYS A 78 -2.35 3.47 -6.82
CA LYS A 78 -3.61 3.25 -7.54
C LYS A 78 -3.39 2.58 -8.90
N MET A 79 -2.37 3.00 -9.66
CA MET A 79 -2.02 2.37 -10.94
C MET A 79 -1.62 0.90 -10.79
N SER A 80 -0.84 0.56 -9.77
CA SER A 80 -0.45 -0.84 -9.51
C SER A 80 -1.64 -1.76 -9.20
N LEU A 81 -2.72 -1.20 -8.65
CA LEU A 81 -3.90 -1.94 -8.22
C LEU A 81 -4.97 -2.02 -9.32
N ALA A 82 -5.12 -0.97 -10.13
CA ALA A 82 -6.08 -0.92 -11.23
C ALA A 82 -5.82 -2.02 -12.30
N CYS A 83 -4.58 -2.46 -12.44
CA CYS A 83 -4.22 -3.58 -13.32
C CYS A 83 -4.73 -4.95 -12.79
N THR A 84 -5.31 -5.00 -11.60
CA THR A 84 -5.77 -6.23 -10.95
C THR A 84 -7.30 -6.36 -10.92
N GLU A 85 -8.04 -5.38 -11.48
CA GLU A 85 -9.50 -5.38 -11.54
C GLU A 85 -10.07 -6.02 -12.84
N GLU A 86 -9.28 -6.85 -13.55
CA GLU A 86 -9.73 -7.63 -14.72
C GLU A 86 -10.30 -9.02 -14.36
#